data_AF-A0A965WHF5-F1
#
_entry.id   AF-A0A965WHF5-F1
#
_cell.length_a   1.000
_cell.length_b   1.000
_cell.length_c   1.000
_cell.angle_alpha   90.00
_cell.angle_beta   90.00
_cell.angle_gamma   90.00
#
_symmetry.space_group_name_H-M   'P 1'
#
loop_
_entity.id
_entity.type
_entity.pdbx_description
1 polymer ?
#
loop_
_entity_poly.entity_id
_entity_poly.type
_entity_poly.pdbx_seq_one_letter_code
_entity_poly.pdbx_strand_id
1 'polypeptide(L)'
;MKFIPIFTEPEYCDLWSTCYPEYEINEEIKDIYSMLMDDKWSDDKYLLEFIKHNEECLNDNYWAGVDMFEIINNIKIEMASFDEELYLADQNKQMNNSRSLDKIFLKLHQNIYSLNTFNETYRKARPNLSRSIIRLYGIELSDKTIIITGGTLKLKQKMIGENFDIELKNLKRV
;
A
#
# COMPACT_ATOMS: atom_id res chain seq x y z
N MET A 1 13.07 -3.09 14.62
CA MET A 1 11.92 -3.29 13.70
C MET A 1 11.38 -4.69 13.94
N LYS A 2 10.06 -4.85 13.92
CA LYS A 2 9.39 -6.16 14.03
C LYS A 2 8.49 -6.34 12.80
N PHE A 3 8.11 -7.58 12.52
CA PHE A 3 7.11 -7.90 11.49
C PHE A 3 6.00 -8.71 12.14
N ILE A 4 4.77 -8.43 11.77
CA ILE A 4 3.61 -9.18 12.24
C ILE A 4 2.80 -9.67 11.03
N PRO A 5 2.15 -10.85 11.13
CA PRO A 5 1.24 -11.28 10.10
C PRO A 5 -0.01 -10.38 10.09
N ILE A 6 -0.61 -10.17 8.92
CA ILE A 6 -1.76 -9.27 8.79
C ILE A 6 -3.08 -10.00 9.05
N PHE A 7 -3.31 -11.15 8.40
CA PHE A 7 -4.63 -11.81 8.40
C PHE A 7 -4.65 -13.22 8.97
N THR A 8 -3.56 -13.96 8.78
CA THR A 8 -3.45 -15.38 9.14
C THR A 8 -2.46 -15.59 10.27
N GLU A 9 -2.52 -16.76 10.91
CA GLU A 9 -1.51 -17.15 11.89
C GLU A 9 -0.11 -17.21 11.25
N PRO A 10 0.98 -16.90 12.00
CA PRO A 10 2.33 -16.80 11.47
C PRO A 10 2.81 -17.98 10.61
N GLU A 11 2.35 -19.20 10.92
CA GLU A 11 2.77 -20.44 10.25
C GLU A 11 2.24 -20.57 8.82
N TYR A 12 1.20 -19.81 8.46
CA TYR A 12 0.52 -19.90 7.17
C TYR A 12 0.49 -18.59 6.39
N CYS A 13 1.03 -17.52 6.98
CA CYS A 13 0.93 -16.16 6.49
C CYS A 13 1.99 -15.82 5.44
N ASP A 14 1.53 -15.39 4.26
CA ASP A 14 2.39 -14.91 3.17
C ASP A 14 2.35 -13.38 3.08
N LEU A 15 1.56 -12.69 3.91
CA LEU A 15 1.43 -11.24 3.93
C LEU A 15 1.64 -10.64 5.33
N TRP A 16 2.77 -9.98 5.49
CA TRP A 16 3.24 -9.40 6.75
C TRP A 16 3.29 -7.88 6.68
N SER A 17 3.33 -7.24 7.84
CA SER A 17 3.42 -5.79 7.97
C SER A 17 4.55 -5.39 8.92
N THR A 18 5.20 -4.28 8.60
CA THR A 18 6.35 -3.77 9.35
C THR A 18 5.90 -2.94 10.56
N CYS A 19 6.56 -3.13 11.69
CA CYS A 19 6.43 -2.33 12.90
C CYS A 19 7.71 -1.52 13.11
N TYR A 20 7.65 -0.21 12.83
CA TYR A 20 8.80 0.68 13.05
C TYR A 20 8.81 1.22 14.48
N PRO A 21 9.99 1.29 15.15
CA PRO A 21 10.08 1.75 16.54
C PRO A 21 9.56 3.17 16.76
N GLU A 22 9.66 4.06 15.77
CA GLU A 22 9.15 5.44 15.89
C GLU A 22 7.62 5.55 15.97
N TYR A 23 6.88 4.47 15.70
CA TYR A 23 5.43 4.41 15.83
C TYR A 23 4.97 3.72 17.12
N GLU A 24 5.88 3.50 18.08
CA GLU A 24 5.55 3.00 19.42
C GLU A 24 4.84 4.08 20.23
N ILE A 25 3.60 3.82 20.66
CA ILE A 25 2.82 4.71 21.52
C ILE A 25 2.35 3.88 22.71
N ASN A 26 2.68 4.32 23.93
CA ASN A 26 2.30 3.64 25.18
C ASN A 26 2.69 2.14 25.20
N GLU A 27 3.89 1.80 24.73
CA GLU A 27 4.42 0.41 24.64
C GLU A 27 3.70 -0.50 23.62
N GLU A 28 2.72 0.04 22.87
CA GLU A 28 2.10 -0.64 21.74
C GLU A 28 2.73 -0.15 20.44
N ILE A 29 3.31 -1.07 19.67
CA ILE A 29 3.82 -0.78 18.33
C ILE A 29 2.78 -1.24 17.32
N LYS A 30 2.14 -0.28 16.64
CA LYS A 30 1.23 -0.56 15.54
C LYS A 30 2.00 -0.85 14.25
N ASP A 31 1.54 -1.82 13.49
CA ASP A 31 2.11 -2.14 12.19
C ASP A 31 1.62 -1.15 11.12
N ILE A 32 2.39 -1.06 10.04
CA ILE A 32 2.13 -0.11 8.96
C ILE A 32 0.77 -0.31 8.29
N TYR A 33 0.37 -1.56 8.05
CA TYR A 33 -0.89 -1.88 7.40
C TYR A 33 -2.07 -1.38 8.24
N SER A 34 -2.14 -1.76 9.51
CA SER A 34 -3.21 -1.30 10.41
C SER A 34 -3.17 0.22 10.61
N MET A 35 -1.98 0.83 10.69
CA MET A 35 -1.88 2.31 10.76
C MET A 35 -2.47 2.98 9.50
N LEU A 36 -2.23 2.42 8.32
CA LEU A 36 -2.76 2.98 7.07
C LEU A 36 -4.26 2.75 6.95
N MET A 37 -4.74 1.52 7.17
CA MET A 37 -6.15 1.16 6.99
C MET A 37 -7.03 1.71 8.12
N ASP A 38 -6.63 1.56 9.38
CA ASP A 38 -7.53 1.81 10.51
C ASP A 38 -7.42 3.21 11.09
N ASP A 39 -6.28 3.90 10.90
CA ASP A 39 -6.08 5.24 11.47
C ASP A 39 -6.07 6.33 10.40
N LYS A 40 -5.26 6.14 9.35
CA LYS A 40 -5.06 7.21 8.35
C LYS A 40 -6.18 7.26 7.34
N TRP A 41 -6.40 6.19 6.59
CA TRP A 41 -7.34 6.20 5.47
C TRP A 41 -8.80 6.08 5.92
N SER A 42 -9.05 5.65 7.16
CA SER A 42 -10.37 5.68 7.78
C SER A 42 -10.75 7.07 8.32
N ASP A 43 -9.77 7.93 8.65
CA ASP A 43 -9.99 9.27 9.21
C ASP A 43 -10.22 10.31 8.11
N ASP A 44 -11.47 10.79 8.03
CA ASP A 44 -11.87 11.84 7.10
C ASP A 44 -11.05 13.12 7.25
N LYS A 45 -10.61 13.46 8.47
CA LYS A 45 -9.79 14.64 8.70
C LYS A 45 -8.41 14.46 8.08
N TYR A 46 -7.77 13.32 8.30
CA TYR A 46 -6.50 12.99 7.67
C TYR A 46 -6.61 13.02 6.14
N LEU A 47 -7.65 12.38 5.57
CA LEU A 47 -7.87 12.37 4.13
C LEU A 47 -8.07 13.77 3.57
N LEU A 48 -8.88 14.61 4.25
CA LEU A 48 -9.12 15.98 3.84
C LEU A 48 -7.82 16.82 3.83
N GLU A 49 -7.01 16.71 4.88
CA GLU A 49 -5.73 17.40 4.98
C GLU A 49 -4.75 16.91 3.91
N PHE A 50 -4.67 15.59 3.69
CA PHE A 50 -3.83 15.00 2.65
C PHE A 50 -4.23 15.48 1.26
N ILE A 51 -5.52 15.46 0.94
CA ILE A 51 -6.01 15.87 -0.38
C ILE A 51 -5.81 17.37 -0.59
N LYS A 52 -6.09 18.21 0.42
CA LYS A 52 -5.83 19.67 0.35
C LYS A 52 -4.36 19.99 0.13
N HIS A 53 -3.47 19.28 0.82
CA HIS A 53 -2.03 19.44 0.62
C HIS A 53 -1.58 19.06 -0.80
N ASN A 54 -2.37 18.26 -1.51
CA ASN A 54 -2.13 17.79 -2.86
C ASN A 54 -3.19 18.30 -3.87
N GLU A 55 -3.90 19.39 -3.57
CA GLU A 55 -5.07 19.82 -4.35
C GLU A 55 -4.73 20.17 -5.81
N GLU A 56 -3.54 20.72 -6.05
CA GLU A 56 -3.05 21.01 -7.41
C GLU A 56 -3.06 19.77 -8.32
N CYS A 57 -2.99 18.57 -7.74
CA CYS A 57 -3.05 17.31 -8.48
C CYS A 57 -4.44 17.01 -9.05
N LEU A 58 -5.50 17.50 -8.41
CA LEU A 58 -6.88 17.22 -8.79
C LEU A 58 -7.35 18.05 -9.99
N ASN A 59 -6.70 19.19 -10.19
CA ASN A 59 -6.93 20.08 -11.31
C ASN A 59 -6.22 19.64 -12.60
N ASP A 60 -5.49 18.53 -12.57
CA ASP A 60 -4.86 17.97 -13.76
C ASP A 60 -5.87 17.20 -14.64
N ASN A 61 -5.46 16.90 -15.88
CA ASN A 61 -6.28 16.14 -16.83
C ASN A 61 -6.56 14.69 -16.40
N TYR A 62 -5.82 14.15 -15.42
CA TYR A 62 -5.97 12.78 -14.95
C TYR A 62 -7.21 12.63 -14.04
N TRP A 63 -7.46 13.61 -13.16
CA TRP A 63 -8.69 13.64 -12.34
C TRP A 63 -9.80 14.49 -12.95
N ALA A 64 -9.53 15.35 -13.92
CA ALA A 64 -10.54 16.10 -14.66
C ALA A 64 -11.49 16.91 -13.77
N GLY A 65 -10.99 17.45 -12.64
CA GLY A 65 -11.78 18.26 -11.72
C GLY A 65 -12.79 17.47 -10.87
N VAL A 66 -12.56 16.17 -10.64
CA VAL A 66 -13.35 15.36 -9.69
C VAL A 66 -13.37 16.03 -8.31
N ASP A 67 -14.55 15.99 -7.68
CA ASP A 67 -14.77 16.61 -6.37
C ASP A 67 -14.02 15.88 -5.25
N MET A 68 -13.58 16.64 -4.25
CA MET A 68 -12.82 16.14 -3.11
C MET A 68 -13.60 15.08 -2.30
N PHE A 69 -14.91 15.26 -2.11
CA PHE A 69 -15.73 14.28 -1.38
C PHE A 69 -15.91 12.99 -2.17
N GLU A 70 -15.96 13.09 -3.50
CA GLU A 70 -15.99 11.91 -4.37
C GLU A 70 -14.69 11.09 -4.24
N ILE A 71 -13.53 11.76 -4.14
CA ILE A 71 -12.24 11.09 -3.91
C ILE A 71 -12.21 10.39 -2.56
N ILE A 72 -12.65 11.06 -1.50
CA ILE A 72 -12.72 10.47 -0.15
C ILE A 72 -13.62 9.23 -0.16
N ASN A 73 -14.79 9.32 -0.77
CA ASN A 73 -15.70 8.18 -0.88
C ASN A 73 -15.08 7.03 -1.68
N ASN A 74 -14.39 7.32 -2.78
CA ASN A 74 -13.68 6.31 -3.58
C ASN A 74 -12.57 5.64 -2.77
N ILE A 75 -11.80 6.38 -1.96
CA ILE A 75 -10.79 5.80 -1.07
C ILE A 75 -11.44 4.81 -0.11
N LYS A 76 -12.55 5.15 0.53
CA LYS A 76 -13.24 4.25 1.47
C LYS A 76 -13.74 2.97 0.80
N ILE A 77 -14.31 3.09 -0.41
CA ILE A 77 -14.74 1.93 -1.21
C ILE A 77 -13.53 1.06 -1.58
N GLU A 78 -12.44 1.70 -2.03
CA GLU A 78 -11.20 1.00 -2.37
C GLU A 78 -10.59 0.28 -1.17
N MET A 79 -10.58 0.89 0.02
CA MET A 79 -10.05 0.27 1.24
C MET A 79 -10.78 -1.03 1.55
N ALA A 80 -12.12 -1.00 1.63
CA ALA A 80 -12.91 -2.18 1.94
C ALA A 80 -12.72 -3.28 0.89
N SER A 81 -12.74 -2.91 -0.40
CA SER A 81 -12.54 -3.88 -1.48
C SER A 81 -11.12 -4.47 -1.48
N PHE A 82 -10.12 -3.68 -1.12
CA PHE A 82 -8.72 -4.11 -1.18
C PHE A 82 -8.30 -4.91 0.05
N ASP A 83 -8.84 -4.58 1.22
CA ASP A 83 -8.69 -5.38 2.43
C ASP A 83 -9.23 -6.80 2.22
N GLU A 84 -10.45 -6.91 1.67
CA GLU A 84 -11.04 -8.21 1.31
C GLU A 84 -10.20 -8.93 0.24
N GLU A 85 -9.72 -8.22 -0.79
CA GLU A 85 -8.86 -8.80 -1.83
C GLU A 85 -7.56 -9.38 -1.24
N LEU A 86 -6.90 -8.65 -0.33
CA LEU A 86 -5.67 -9.09 0.32
C LEU A 86 -5.92 -10.25 1.29
N TYR A 87 -6.98 -10.19 2.09
CA TYR A 87 -7.40 -11.28 2.97
C TYR A 87 -7.61 -12.58 2.18
N LEU A 88 -8.38 -12.51 1.10
CA LEU A 88 -8.64 -13.67 0.24
C LEU A 88 -7.38 -14.18 -0.44
N ALA A 89 -6.44 -13.30 -0.79
CA ALA A 89 -5.18 -13.69 -1.43
C ALA A 89 -4.19 -14.36 -0.45
N ASP A 90 -4.16 -13.93 0.81
CA ASP A 90 -3.34 -14.53 1.87
C ASP A 90 -3.92 -15.90 2.30
N GLN A 91 -5.24 -16.01 2.40
CA GLN A 91 -5.95 -17.24 2.78
C GLN A 91 -5.97 -18.29 1.65
N ASN A 92 -6.30 -17.89 0.41
CA ASN A 92 -6.56 -18.81 -0.68
C ASN A 92 -5.33 -19.00 -1.58
N LYS A 93 -4.36 -19.80 -1.11
CA LYS A 93 -3.20 -20.20 -1.93
C LYS A 93 -3.60 -20.94 -3.24
N GLN A 94 -4.86 -21.37 -3.41
CA GLN A 94 -5.30 -22.24 -4.53
C GLN A 94 -6.74 -22.05 -5.10
N MET A 95 -7.50 -20.99 -4.81
CA MET A 95 -8.84 -20.82 -5.42
C MET A 95 -8.83 -19.99 -6.72
N ASN A 96 -9.44 -20.53 -7.78
CA ASN A 96 -9.30 -20.10 -9.18
C ASN A 96 -9.89 -18.71 -9.55
N ASN A 97 -10.52 -17.98 -8.63
CA ASN A 97 -11.23 -16.73 -8.97
C ASN A 97 -10.69 -15.46 -8.29
N SER A 98 -9.88 -15.55 -7.22
CA SER A 98 -9.28 -14.37 -6.59
C SER A 98 -7.89 -14.08 -7.17
N ARG A 99 -7.50 -12.80 -7.15
CA ARG A 99 -6.15 -12.40 -7.57
C ARG A 99 -5.17 -12.79 -6.47
N SER A 100 -4.17 -13.59 -6.81
CA SER A 100 -3.11 -14.03 -5.88
C SER A 100 -2.15 -12.89 -5.53
N LEU A 101 -1.40 -13.01 -4.43
CA LEU A 101 -0.46 -11.99 -3.96
C LEU A 101 0.55 -11.56 -5.03
N ASP A 102 1.07 -12.47 -5.87
CA ASP A 102 2.00 -12.17 -6.97
C ASP A 102 1.36 -11.30 -8.07
N LYS A 103 0.04 -11.41 -8.26
CA LYS A 103 -0.73 -10.57 -9.19
C LYS A 103 -1.17 -9.26 -8.54
N ILE A 104 -1.26 -9.21 -7.21
CA ILE A 104 -1.54 -8.01 -6.43
C ILE A 104 -0.31 -7.11 -6.35
N PHE A 105 0.80 -7.68 -5.89
CA PHE A 105 2.09 -7.03 -5.67
C PHE A 105 2.96 -7.16 -6.92
N LEU A 106 2.92 -6.14 -7.76
CA LEU A 106 3.72 -6.09 -8.98
C LEU A 106 5.10 -5.49 -8.70
N LYS A 107 6.11 -5.86 -9.50
CA LYS A 107 7.45 -5.25 -9.43
C LYS A 107 7.35 -3.73 -9.51
N LEU A 108 8.03 -3.04 -8.58
CA LEU A 108 7.99 -1.58 -8.50
C LEU A 108 8.56 -0.92 -9.76
N HIS A 109 9.67 -1.45 -10.27
CA HIS A 109 10.32 -1.02 -11.50
C HIS A 109 10.22 -2.13 -12.55
N GLN A 110 9.80 -1.76 -13.78
CA GLN A 110 9.72 -2.68 -14.91
C GLN A 110 11.00 -2.66 -15.78
N ASN A 111 11.90 -1.69 -15.56
CA ASN A 111 13.14 -1.56 -16.33
C ASN A 111 14.30 -2.27 -15.63
N ILE A 112 14.81 -3.29 -16.32
CA ILE A 112 15.83 -4.26 -15.90
C ILE A 112 17.24 -3.62 -15.80
N TYR A 113 17.41 -2.37 -16.25
CA TYR A 113 18.72 -1.70 -16.33
C TYR A 113 19.16 -0.96 -15.05
N SER A 114 18.44 -1.07 -13.94
CA SER A 114 18.95 -0.56 -12.66
C SER A 114 19.92 -1.57 -12.06
N LEU A 115 21.21 -1.26 -12.06
CA LEU A 115 22.34 -2.03 -11.48
C LEU A 115 22.23 -2.39 -9.98
N ASN A 116 21.09 -2.12 -9.33
CA ASN A 116 20.85 -2.44 -7.93
C ASN A 116 19.91 -3.65 -7.83
N THR A 117 20.47 -4.81 -7.49
CA THR A 117 19.77 -6.08 -7.23
C THR A 117 18.64 -5.97 -6.20
N PHE A 118 18.74 -5.02 -5.24
CA PHE A 118 17.68 -4.78 -4.25
C PHE A 118 16.36 -4.25 -4.84
N ASN A 119 16.39 -3.63 -6.04
CA ASN A 119 15.16 -3.16 -6.68
C ASN A 119 14.27 -4.32 -7.15
N GLU A 120 14.82 -5.53 -7.29
CA GLU A 120 14.09 -6.69 -7.81
C GLU A 120 13.12 -7.29 -6.80
N THR A 121 13.31 -7.04 -5.50
CA THR A 121 12.41 -7.50 -4.43
C THR A 121 11.32 -6.47 -4.12
N TYR A 122 11.49 -5.21 -4.53
CA TYR A 122 10.49 -4.16 -4.27
C TYR A 122 9.21 -4.39 -5.06
N ARG A 123 8.09 -4.38 -4.35
CA ARG A 123 6.75 -4.58 -4.87
C ARG A 123 5.87 -3.39 -4.57
N LYS A 124 4.87 -3.22 -5.43
CA LYS A 124 3.80 -2.24 -5.28
C LYS A 124 2.48 -2.91 -5.57
N ALA A 125 1.54 -2.77 -4.66
CA ALA A 125 0.18 -3.24 -4.82
C ALA A 125 -0.81 -2.09 -5.02
N ARG A 126 -1.92 -2.42 -5.67
CA ARG A 126 -3.07 -1.55 -5.87
C ARG A 126 -4.33 -2.40 -5.97
N PRO A 127 -5.50 -1.88 -5.57
CA PRO A 127 -6.78 -2.53 -5.81
C PRO A 127 -7.01 -2.79 -7.31
N ASN A 128 -7.72 -3.86 -7.64
CA ASN A 128 -8.15 -4.18 -9.01
C ASN A 128 -9.34 -3.31 -9.48
N LEU A 129 -9.16 -1.99 -9.41
CA LEU A 129 -10.17 -1.00 -9.77
C LEU A 129 -9.61 -0.01 -10.80
N SER A 130 -10.50 0.45 -11.69
CA SER A 130 -10.20 1.54 -12.62
C SER A 130 -9.78 2.78 -11.84
N ARG A 131 -8.68 3.41 -12.24
CA ARG A 131 -8.12 4.62 -11.60
C ARG A 131 -7.87 4.49 -10.09
N SER A 132 -7.49 3.29 -9.62
CA SER A 132 -7.26 3.08 -8.19
C SER A 132 -6.31 4.08 -7.55
N ILE A 133 -6.66 4.56 -6.37
CA ILE A 133 -5.96 5.57 -5.56
C ILE A 133 -4.97 4.89 -4.62
N ILE A 134 -5.38 3.83 -3.91
CA ILE A 134 -4.57 3.23 -2.84
C ILE A 134 -3.33 2.54 -3.38
N ARG A 135 -2.17 2.80 -2.78
CA ARG A 135 -0.92 2.10 -3.07
C ARG A 135 -0.31 1.57 -1.79
N LEU A 136 0.01 0.27 -1.79
CA LEU A 136 0.84 -0.35 -0.77
C LEU A 136 2.20 -0.70 -1.38
N TYR A 137 3.24 -0.60 -0.57
CA TYR A 137 4.60 -0.93 -0.95
C TYR A 137 5.16 -1.97 0.01
N GLY A 138 5.96 -2.88 -0.54
CA GLY A 138 6.56 -3.94 0.25
C GLY A 138 7.73 -4.61 -0.44
N ILE A 139 8.32 -5.57 0.27
CA ILE A 139 9.44 -6.37 -0.19
C ILE A 139 8.98 -7.81 -0.30
N GLU A 140 9.26 -8.45 -1.44
CA GLU A 140 9.08 -9.89 -1.63
C GLU A 140 10.33 -10.64 -1.20
N LEU A 141 10.14 -11.65 -0.35
CA LEU A 141 11.16 -12.59 0.09
C LEU A 141 11.30 -13.77 -0.89
N SER A 142 12.32 -14.60 -0.72
CA SER A 142 12.60 -15.72 -1.64
C SER A 142 11.51 -16.79 -1.67
N ASP A 143 10.72 -16.92 -0.60
CA ASP A 143 9.56 -17.82 -0.49
C ASP A 143 8.25 -17.21 -1.01
N LYS A 144 8.31 -15.99 -1.59
CA LYS A 144 7.18 -15.16 -2.06
C LYS A 144 6.36 -14.49 -0.97
N THR A 145 6.79 -14.57 0.29
CA THR A 145 6.21 -13.77 1.38
C THR A 145 6.41 -12.29 1.07
N ILE A 146 5.36 -11.48 1.28
CA ILE A 146 5.38 -10.04 1.13
C ILE A 146 5.41 -9.38 2.50
N ILE A 147 6.36 -8.47 2.72
CA ILE A 147 6.40 -7.58 3.88
C ILE A 147 5.99 -6.18 3.43
N ILE A 148 4.85 -5.68 3.91
CA ILE A 148 4.40 -4.30 3.70
C ILE A 148 5.26 -3.37 4.55
N THR A 149 5.88 -2.40 3.89
CA THR A 149 6.79 -1.42 4.50
C THR A 149 6.21 -0.01 4.53
N GLY A 150 5.15 0.23 3.75
CA GLY A 150 4.54 1.55 3.62
C GLY A 150 3.38 1.60 2.62
N GLY A 151 2.81 2.79 2.43
CA GLY A 151 1.64 3.00 1.59
C GLY A 151 1.24 4.46 1.48
N THR A 152 0.62 4.82 0.36
CA THR A 152 0.22 6.20 0.06
C THR A 152 -0.97 6.24 -0.89
N LEU A 153 -1.51 7.44 -1.12
CA LEU A 153 -2.64 7.69 -2.01
C LEU A 153 -2.14 8.34 -3.32
N LYS A 154 -2.49 7.74 -4.45
CA LYS A 154 -2.09 8.21 -5.78
C LYS A 154 -3.08 9.27 -6.28
N LEU A 155 -2.71 10.54 -6.11
CA LEU A 155 -3.47 11.67 -6.65
C LEU A 155 -2.91 12.21 -7.97
N LYS A 156 -1.84 11.64 -8.54
CA LYS A 156 -1.29 12.04 -9.86
C LYS A 156 -1.25 10.87 -10.83
N GLN A 157 -1.17 11.13 -12.14
CA GLN A 157 -0.98 10.06 -13.13
C GLN A 157 0.30 9.24 -12.85
N LYS A 158 1.41 9.92 -12.56
CA LYS A 158 2.70 9.31 -12.19
C LYS A 158 2.99 9.57 -10.70
N MET A 159 3.41 8.53 -9.99
CA MET A 159 3.87 8.62 -8.60
C MET A 159 5.31 9.09 -8.57
N ILE A 160 5.51 10.39 -8.45
CA ILE A 160 6.82 11.04 -8.32
C ILE A 160 6.74 12.12 -7.24
N GLY A 161 7.88 12.45 -6.63
CA GLY A 161 7.98 13.47 -5.58
C GLY A 161 7.88 12.90 -4.18
N GLU A 162 7.67 13.79 -3.21
CA GLU A 162 7.88 13.54 -1.78
C GLU A 162 7.20 12.28 -1.24
N ASN A 163 5.91 12.08 -1.54
CA ASN A 163 5.17 10.89 -1.10
C ASN A 163 5.83 9.59 -1.62
N PHE A 164 6.32 9.57 -2.86
CA PHE A 164 7.00 8.39 -3.39
C PHE A 164 8.41 8.23 -2.80
N ASP A 165 9.12 9.34 -2.55
CA ASP A 165 10.46 9.30 -1.96
C ASP A 165 10.44 8.79 -0.52
N ILE A 166 9.38 9.08 0.25
CA ILE A 166 9.15 8.50 1.58
C ILE A 166 9.01 6.98 1.48
N GLU A 167 8.17 6.48 0.57
CA GLU A 167 7.99 5.03 0.42
C GLU A 167 9.25 4.33 -0.08
N LEU A 168 10.02 4.97 -0.96
CA LEU A 168 11.31 4.44 -1.40
C LEU A 168 12.34 4.40 -0.26
N LYS A 169 12.30 5.35 0.69
CA LYS A 169 13.12 5.27 1.91
C LYS A 169 12.66 4.10 2.79
N ASN A 170 11.36 3.91 2.99
CA ASN A 170 10.83 2.79 3.77
C ASN A 170 11.26 1.43 3.21
N LEU A 171 11.18 1.25 1.88
CA LEU A 171 11.65 0.04 1.21
C LEU A 171 13.16 -0.23 1.36
N LYS A 172 13.98 0.79 1.62
CA LYS A 172 15.43 0.65 1.82
C LYS A 172 15.83 0.40 3.27
N ARG A 173 14.90 0.56 4.22
CA ARG A 173 15.15 0.42 5.66
C ARG A 173 15.02 -1.02 6.16
N VAL A 174 14.36 -1.86 5.37
CA VAL A 174 14.11 -3.28 5.64
C VAL A 174 15.17 -4.12 4.94
#